data_AF-A0A3B0ZVG3-F1
#
_entry.id   AF-A0A3B0ZVG3-F1
#
_cell.length_a   1.000
_cell.length_b   1.000
_cell.length_c   1.000
_cell.angle_alpha   90.00
_cell.angle_beta   90.00
_cell.angle_gamma   90.00
#
_symmetry.space_group_name_H-M   'P 1'
#
loop_
_entity.id
_entity.type
_entity.pdbx_description
1 polymer ?
#
loop_
_entity_poly.entity_id
_entity_poly.type
_entity_poly.pdbx_seq_one_letter_code
_entity_poly.pdbx_strand_id
1 'polypeptide(L)'
;MSPSNADSGLGEQVVLPQILSPERTTQLLADLGRIRELVAECIASPSDYKEVLISRQIKEVSLPLCHLSLARVVEVLNSATQCAEEQGVAVSELRLKACAAVVDDVVCYIENLRDGYQSDDDFLENIEDKMALSGASLTHYAKPCLQNCPAGVVAEFLDGVGASLRDIRSAFSHWQEVPHHTPFASEFLRHLHALKGAVLVYGVDEMVSNIQHLESYVVAFLKGELKACETLFELMNRYVARMNAVTELLGQQQADSISAVKESVVA
;
A
#
# COMPACT_ATOMS: atom_id res chain seq x y z
N MET A 1 -53.54 -31.74 3.43
CA MET A 1 -53.51 -30.27 3.60
C MET A 1 -52.09 -29.89 4.03
N SER A 2 -51.26 -29.50 3.09
CA SER A 2 -50.24 -28.45 3.31
C SER A 2 -50.95 -27.10 3.06
N PRO A 3 -50.46 -25.92 3.52
CA PRO A 3 -49.10 -25.40 3.34
C PRO A 3 -48.58 -24.74 4.65
N SER A 4 -47.47 -24.01 4.78
CA SER A 4 -46.48 -23.44 3.86
C SER A 4 -45.23 -23.09 4.69
N ASN A 5 -44.10 -23.09 4.01
CA ASN A 5 -42.82 -22.53 4.44
C ASN A 5 -42.92 -21.08 4.95
N ALA A 6 -42.13 -20.77 5.98
CA ALA A 6 -41.51 -19.47 6.18
C ALA A 6 -40.01 -19.77 6.36
N ASP A 7 -39.29 -19.95 5.26
CA ASP A 7 -38.49 -18.90 4.64
C ASP A 7 -37.80 -18.01 5.70
N SER A 8 -36.79 -18.61 6.34
CA SER A 8 -35.81 -17.88 7.13
C SER A 8 -34.87 -17.19 6.15
N GLY A 9 -35.33 -16.06 5.61
CA GLY A 9 -34.49 -15.13 4.88
C GLY A 9 -33.33 -14.76 5.79
N LEU A 10 -32.15 -15.30 5.47
CA LEU A 10 -30.88 -14.71 5.85
C LEU A 10 -30.90 -13.30 5.27
N GLY A 11 -31.35 -12.34 6.08
CA GLY A 11 -31.03 -10.95 5.83
C GLY A 11 -29.51 -10.89 5.86
N GLU A 12 -28.90 -10.82 4.68
CA GLU A 12 -27.62 -10.13 4.52
C GLU A 12 -27.78 -8.81 5.26
N GLN A 13 -27.25 -8.76 6.48
CA GLN A 13 -26.97 -7.49 7.11
C GLN A 13 -25.96 -6.85 6.19
N VAL A 14 -26.43 -5.96 5.33
CA VAL A 14 -25.61 -4.94 4.70
C VAL A 14 -24.91 -4.25 5.85
N VAL A 15 -23.67 -4.65 6.11
CA VAL A 15 -22.84 -4.07 7.16
C VAL A 15 -22.56 -2.66 6.67
N LEU A 16 -23.40 -1.71 7.12
CA LEU A 16 -23.16 -0.29 6.90
C LEU A 16 -21.71 0.00 7.28
N PRO A 17 -20.92 0.69 6.43
CA PRO A 17 -19.57 1.08 6.76
C PRO A 17 -19.58 1.72 8.14
N GLN A 18 -18.69 1.30 9.04
CA GLN A 18 -18.62 1.93 10.35
C GLN A 18 -18.21 3.39 10.15
N ILE A 19 -19.21 4.27 10.20
CA ILE A 19 -19.00 5.71 10.01
C ILE A 19 -18.09 6.17 11.15
N LEU A 20 -16.98 6.82 10.80
CA LEU A 20 -16.13 7.49 11.76
C LEU A 20 -16.97 8.43 12.65
N SER A 21 -16.54 8.69 13.89
CA SER A 21 -17.23 9.71 14.68
C SER A 21 -17.27 11.05 13.93
N PRO A 22 -18.28 11.92 14.14
CA PRO A 22 -18.36 13.20 13.44
C PRO A 22 -17.09 14.05 13.57
N GLU A 23 -16.46 14.01 14.75
CA GLU A 23 -15.17 14.66 15.02
C GLU A 23 -14.03 14.08 14.17
N ARG A 24 -13.92 12.74 14.08
CA ARG A 24 -12.90 12.07 13.26
C ARG A 24 -13.12 12.28 11.78
N THR A 25 -14.38 12.33 11.33
CA THR A 25 -14.75 12.64 9.95
C THR A 25 -14.35 14.07 9.59
N THR A 26 -14.61 15.02 10.48
CA THR A 26 -14.22 16.43 10.29
C THR A 26 -12.70 16.58 10.24
N GLN A 27 -11.98 15.87 11.13
CA GLN A 27 -10.51 15.87 11.13
C GLN A 27 -9.95 15.27 9.83
N LEU A 28 -10.47 14.13 9.38
CA LEU A 28 -10.06 13.48 8.14
C LEU A 28 -10.28 14.39 6.92
N LEU A 29 -11.42 15.07 6.83
CA LEU A 29 -11.69 16.04 5.76
C LEU A 29 -10.70 17.21 5.80
N ALA A 30 -10.36 17.71 6.98
CA ALA A 30 -9.35 18.76 7.13
C ALA A 30 -7.95 18.28 6.70
N ASP A 31 -7.58 17.05 7.05
CA ASP A 31 -6.30 16.44 6.66
C ASP A 31 -6.20 16.23 5.16
N LEU A 32 -7.27 15.73 4.52
CA LEU A 32 -7.35 15.59 3.06
C LEU A 32 -7.31 16.95 2.36
N GLY A 33 -7.97 17.97 2.91
CA GLY A 33 -7.87 19.35 2.43
C GLY A 33 -6.43 19.89 2.45
N ARG A 34 -5.68 19.59 3.52
CA ARG A 34 -4.25 19.92 3.61
C ARG A 34 -3.41 19.19 2.56
N ILE A 35 -3.67 17.90 2.32
CA ILE A 35 -2.98 17.15 1.24
C ILE A 35 -3.21 17.84 -0.10
N ARG A 36 -4.47 18.21 -0.40
CA ARG A 36 -4.82 18.89 -1.65
C ARG A 36 -4.07 20.21 -1.84
N GLU A 37 -4.01 21.04 -0.79
CA GLU A 37 -3.27 22.31 -0.82
C GLU A 37 -1.78 22.08 -1.05
N LEU A 38 -1.17 21.16 -0.31
CA LEU A 38 0.25 20.83 -0.47
C LEU A 38 0.57 20.30 -1.87
N VAL A 39 -0.28 19.45 -2.43
CA VAL A 39 -0.14 18.93 -3.80
C VAL A 39 -0.23 20.07 -4.82
N ALA A 40 -1.20 20.97 -4.70
CA ALA A 40 -1.33 22.14 -5.58
C ALA A 40 -0.12 23.07 -5.49
N GLU A 41 0.36 23.33 -4.27
CA GLU A 41 1.58 24.13 -4.04
C GLU A 41 2.83 23.45 -4.60
N CYS A 42 2.91 22.12 -4.56
CA CYS A 42 4.02 21.35 -5.10
C CYS A 42 3.99 21.34 -6.64
N ILE A 43 2.82 21.26 -7.27
CA ILE A 43 2.67 21.41 -8.72
C ILE A 43 3.10 22.81 -9.17
N ALA A 44 2.68 23.85 -8.45
CA ALA A 44 3.00 25.24 -8.78
C ALA A 44 4.48 25.59 -8.54
N SER A 45 5.09 25.00 -7.50
CA SER A 45 6.48 25.23 -7.12
C SER A 45 7.06 23.94 -6.54
N PRO A 46 7.62 23.06 -7.38
CA PRO A 46 8.21 21.79 -6.96
C PRO A 46 9.31 22.00 -5.92
N SER A 47 9.28 21.18 -4.86
CA SER A 47 10.29 21.21 -3.80
C SER A 47 10.28 19.90 -3.03
N ASP A 48 11.45 19.30 -2.86
CA ASP A 48 11.63 18.04 -2.10
C ASP A 48 11.01 18.10 -0.70
N TYR A 49 11.06 19.27 -0.05
CA TYR A 49 10.46 19.47 1.27
C TYR A 49 8.93 19.30 1.25
N LYS A 50 8.26 19.80 0.21
CA LYS A 50 6.80 19.69 0.08
C LYS A 50 6.38 18.26 -0.20
N GLU A 51 7.14 17.54 -1.03
CA GLU A 51 6.83 16.13 -1.32
C GLU A 51 6.92 15.25 -0.07
N VAL A 52 7.93 15.48 0.78
CA VAL A 52 8.06 14.81 2.08
C VAL A 52 6.87 15.13 3.00
N LEU A 53 6.41 16.39 3.00
CA LEU A 53 5.21 16.77 3.76
C LEU A 53 3.94 16.09 3.25
N ILE A 54 3.77 15.97 1.92
CA ILE A 54 2.63 15.24 1.34
C ILE A 54 2.68 13.78 1.76
N SER A 55 3.83 13.10 1.63
CA SER A 55 4.00 11.71 2.06
C SER A 55 3.65 11.52 3.55
N ARG A 56 4.10 12.45 4.40
CA ARG A 56 3.76 12.42 5.83
C ARG A 56 2.25 12.56 6.05
N GLN A 57 1.59 13.50 5.37
CA GLN A 57 0.17 13.75 5.55
C GLN A 57 -0.69 12.58 5.04
N ILE A 58 -0.27 11.92 3.95
CA ILE A 58 -0.90 10.68 3.46
C ILE A 58 -0.81 9.56 4.51
N LYS A 59 0.34 9.41 5.17
CA LYS A 59 0.51 8.43 6.26
C LYS A 59 -0.45 8.71 7.42
N GLU A 60 -0.73 9.98 7.73
CA GLU A 60 -1.68 10.37 8.79
C GLU A 60 -3.14 10.03 8.44
N VAL A 61 -3.57 10.19 7.18
CA VAL A 61 -4.95 9.85 6.75
C VAL A 61 -5.16 8.37 6.42
N SER A 62 -4.08 7.59 6.29
CA SER A 62 -4.14 6.19 5.87
C SER A 62 -5.01 5.33 6.78
N LEU A 63 -4.85 5.45 8.10
CA LEU A 63 -5.61 4.65 9.07
C LEU A 63 -7.11 5.03 9.09
N PRO A 64 -7.49 6.32 9.17
CA PRO A 64 -8.88 6.75 9.00
C PRO A 64 -9.54 6.28 7.70
N LEU A 65 -8.81 6.28 6.58
CA LEU A 65 -9.34 5.79 5.30
C LEU A 65 -9.57 4.27 5.32
N CYS A 66 -8.66 3.50 5.93
CA CYS A 66 -8.88 2.06 6.13
C CYS A 66 -10.13 1.76 6.99
N HIS A 67 -10.45 2.59 7.98
CA HIS A 67 -11.70 2.45 8.75
C HIS A 67 -12.96 2.59 7.91
N LEU A 68 -12.90 3.40 6.85
CA LEU A 68 -13.99 3.61 5.90
C LEU A 68 -14.01 2.55 4.79
N SER A 69 -13.20 1.48 4.92
CA SER A 69 -12.99 0.47 3.87
C SER A 69 -12.39 1.03 2.58
N LEU A 70 -11.75 2.21 2.65
CA LEU A 70 -11.06 2.86 1.53
C LEU A 70 -9.59 2.42 1.44
N ALA A 71 -9.32 1.16 1.74
CA ALA A 71 -7.97 0.60 1.74
C ALA A 71 -7.29 0.76 0.36
N ARG A 72 -8.08 0.74 -0.72
CA ARG A 72 -7.60 0.94 -2.09
C ARG A 72 -7.11 2.37 -2.35
N VAL A 73 -7.82 3.38 -1.82
CA VAL A 73 -7.42 4.79 -1.87
C VAL A 73 -6.07 4.98 -1.19
N VAL A 74 -5.86 4.34 -0.04
CA VAL A 74 -4.61 4.45 0.71
C VAL A 74 -3.42 3.96 -0.12
N GLU A 75 -3.56 2.82 -0.79
CA GLU A 75 -2.53 2.30 -1.69
C GLU A 75 -2.22 3.27 -2.83
N VAL A 76 -3.27 3.86 -3.40
CA VAL A 76 -3.17 4.82 -4.48
C VAL A 76 -2.42 6.08 -4.06
N LEU A 77 -2.80 6.67 -2.92
CA LEU A 77 -2.13 7.85 -2.38
C LEU A 77 -0.66 7.56 -2.06
N ASN A 78 -0.36 6.43 -1.41
CA ASN A 78 1.01 6.03 -1.12
C ASN A 78 1.85 5.83 -2.39
N SER A 79 1.28 5.25 -3.43
CA SER A 79 1.99 5.02 -4.70
C SER A 79 2.28 6.33 -5.45
N ALA A 80 1.45 7.36 -5.28
CA ALA A 80 1.65 8.66 -5.91
C ALA A 80 2.85 9.43 -5.33
N THR A 81 3.21 9.19 -4.07
CA THR A 81 4.30 9.89 -3.38
C THR A 81 5.56 9.06 -3.13
N GLN A 82 5.53 7.79 -3.51
CA GLN A 82 6.63 6.83 -3.31
C GLN A 82 7.95 7.22 -4.01
N CYS A 83 7.93 8.12 -5.01
CA CYS A 83 9.16 8.61 -5.66
C CYS A 83 9.90 9.70 -4.88
N ALA A 84 9.22 10.41 -3.99
CA ALA A 84 9.75 11.61 -3.34
C ALA A 84 10.84 11.34 -2.29
N GLU A 85 10.76 10.19 -1.60
CA GLU A 85 11.56 10.01 -0.37
C GLU A 85 13.04 9.64 -0.66
N GLU A 86 13.41 9.14 -1.85
CA GLU A 86 14.68 8.39 -1.98
C GLU A 86 15.56 8.66 -3.22
N GLN A 87 15.08 9.32 -4.28
CA GLN A 87 15.87 9.51 -5.51
C GLN A 87 16.34 10.95 -5.76
N GLY A 88 15.86 11.94 -4.99
CA GLY A 88 16.08 13.37 -5.34
C GLY A 88 15.49 13.73 -6.71
N VAL A 89 14.55 12.89 -7.20
CA VAL A 89 13.83 13.08 -8.44
C VAL A 89 12.43 13.53 -8.05
N ALA A 90 12.08 14.76 -8.42
CA ALA A 90 10.75 15.32 -8.17
C ALA A 90 9.66 14.37 -8.67
N VAL A 91 8.61 14.20 -7.87
CA VAL A 91 7.41 13.46 -8.27
C VAL A 91 6.89 14.06 -9.56
N SER A 92 6.61 13.23 -10.56
CA SER A 92 6.12 13.73 -11.82
C SER A 92 4.82 14.50 -11.61
N GLU A 93 4.68 15.64 -12.29
CA GLU A 93 3.47 16.46 -12.24
C GLU A 93 2.20 15.63 -12.51
N LEU A 94 2.31 14.61 -13.34
CA LEU A 94 1.25 13.66 -13.66
C LEU A 94 0.81 12.83 -12.44
N ARG A 95 1.74 12.35 -11.61
CA ARG A 95 1.43 11.62 -10.37
C ARG A 95 0.84 12.54 -9.30
N LEU A 96 1.35 13.77 -9.19
CA LEU A 96 0.77 14.78 -8.30
C LEU A 96 -0.67 15.14 -8.71
N LYS A 97 -0.94 15.28 -10.01
CA LYS A 97 -2.30 15.49 -10.52
C LYS A 97 -3.23 14.31 -10.24
N ALA A 98 -2.75 13.07 -10.40
CA ALA A 98 -3.51 11.88 -10.03
C ALA A 98 -3.81 11.84 -8.53
N CYS A 99 -2.82 12.16 -7.68
CA CYS A 99 -3.00 12.28 -6.23
C CYS A 99 -4.09 13.31 -5.88
N ALA A 100 -4.02 14.52 -6.46
CA ALA A 100 -5.03 15.57 -6.24
C ALA A 100 -6.44 15.09 -6.62
N ALA A 101 -6.59 14.46 -7.80
CA ALA A 101 -7.88 13.96 -8.26
C ALA A 101 -8.46 12.91 -7.32
N VAL A 102 -7.64 11.97 -6.84
CA VAL A 102 -8.06 10.95 -5.89
C VAL A 102 -8.45 11.57 -4.55
N VAL A 103 -7.69 12.56 -4.08
CA VAL A 103 -8.03 13.28 -2.84
C VAL A 103 -9.39 13.98 -2.97
N ASP A 104 -9.65 14.66 -4.09
CA ASP A 104 -10.94 15.33 -4.34
C ASP A 104 -12.11 14.33 -4.38
N ASP A 105 -11.93 13.20 -5.06
CA ASP A 105 -12.91 12.11 -5.12
C ASP A 105 -13.23 11.58 -3.70
N VAL A 106 -12.19 11.35 -2.89
CA VAL A 106 -12.33 10.83 -1.52
C VAL A 106 -12.99 11.83 -0.58
N VAL A 107 -12.68 13.13 -0.72
CA VAL A 107 -13.37 14.20 0.01
C VAL A 107 -14.85 14.15 -0.34
N CYS A 108 -15.21 14.11 -1.61
CA CYS A 108 -16.60 14.03 -2.07
C CYS A 108 -17.31 12.78 -1.51
N TYR A 109 -16.65 11.62 -1.54
CA TYR A 109 -17.17 10.39 -0.96
C TYR A 109 -17.47 10.53 0.54
N ILE A 110 -16.54 11.06 1.32
CA ILE A 110 -16.69 11.22 2.77
C ILE A 110 -17.77 12.26 3.11
N GLU A 111 -17.88 13.34 2.31
CA GLU A 111 -18.96 14.33 2.48
C GLU A 111 -20.34 13.74 2.18
N ASN A 112 -20.45 12.93 1.12
CA ASN A 112 -21.69 12.21 0.82
C ASN A 112 -22.08 11.24 1.94
N LEU A 113 -21.13 10.49 2.49
CA LEU A 113 -21.37 9.62 3.65
C LEU A 113 -21.80 10.41 4.89
N ARG A 114 -21.18 11.57 5.15
CA ARG A 114 -21.54 12.47 6.26
C ARG A 114 -22.98 12.97 6.13
N ASP A 115 -23.39 13.29 4.91
CA ASP A 115 -24.71 13.84 4.61
C ASP A 115 -25.79 12.74 4.45
N GLY A 116 -25.41 11.46 4.60
CA GLY A 116 -26.31 10.30 4.63
C GLY A 116 -26.61 9.70 3.26
N TYR A 117 -25.88 10.09 2.22
CA TYR A 117 -25.99 9.48 0.90
C TYR A 117 -25.23 8.15 0.85
N GLN A 118 -25.83 7.15 0.19
CA GLN A 118 -25.10 5.94 -0.20
C GLN A 118 -24.19 6.28 -1.37
N SER A 119 -22.90 5.97 -1.26
CA SER A 119 -21.99 6.10 -2.38
C SER A 119 -22.15 4.90 -3.31
N ASP A 120 -22.16 5.16 -4.62
CA ASP A 120 -22.12 4.10 -5.63
C ASP A 120 -20.79 3.32 -5.55
N ASP A 121 -20.88 1.99 -5.72
CA ASP A 121 -19.73 1.08 -5.76
C ASP A 121 -18.75 1.42 -6.91
N ASP A 122 -19.22 2.11 -7.95
CA ASP A 122 -18.44 2.61 -9.11
C ASP A 122 -17.34 3.61 -8.71
N PHE A 123 -17.37 4.15 -7.49
CA PHE A 123 -16.37 5.07 -6.97
C PHE A 123 -14.94 4.47 -7.00
N LEU A 124 -14.81 3.20 -6.60
CA LEU A 124 -13.49 2.55 -6.48
C LEU A 124 -12.91 2.17 -7.83
N GLU A 125 -13.74 1.74 -8.79
CA GLU A 125 -13.28 1.43 -10.16
C GLU A 125 -12.73 2.67 -10.87
N ASN A 126 -13.37 3.83 -10.68
CA ASN A 126 -12.97 5.08 -11.32
C ASN A 126 -11.62 5.64 -10.78
N ILE A 127 -11.22 5.25 -9.57
CA ILE A 127 -9.92 5.63 -8.98
C ILE A 127 -8.76 4.87 -9.67
N GLU A 128 -8.97 3.63 -10.08
CA GLU A 128 -7.93 2.80 -10.71
C GLU A 128 -7.54 3.32 -12.10
N ASP A 129 -8.54 3.69 -12.92
CA ASP A 129 -8.33 4.23 -14.26
C ASP A 129 -7.54 5.55 -14.22
N LYS A 130 -7.82 6.40 -13.24
CA LYS A 130 -7.11 7.69 -13.06
C LYS A 130 -5.63 7.49 -12.72
N MET A 131 -5.28 6.41 -12.05
CA MET A 131 -3.90 6.08 -11.65
C MET A 131 -3.13 5.30 -12.70
N ALA A 132 -3.78 4.37 -13.41
CA ALA A 132 -3.17 3.63 -14.52
C ALA A 132 -2.68 4.57 -15.64
N LEU A 133 -3.42 5.66 -15.88
CA LEU A 133 -3.05 6.73 -16.81
C LEU A 133 -1.85 7.58 -16.34
N SER A 134 -1.49 7.53 -15.05
CA SER A 134 -0.42 8.37 -14.47
C SER A 134 1.00 7.81 -14.62
N GLY A 135 1.16 6.62 -15.20
CA GLY A 135 2.48 6.03 -15.44
C GLY A 135 3.25 5.73 -14.15
N ALA A 136 2.56 5.23 -13.11
CA ALA A 136 3.18 4.64 -11.93
C ALA A 136 3.91 3.33 -12.30
N SER A 137 4.91 3.44 -13.18
CA SER A 137 5.69 2.32 -13.67
C SER A 137 6.64 1.85 -12.58
N LEU A 138 6.61 0.53 -12.36
CA LEU A 138 7.36 -0.26 -11.40
C LEU A 138 8.88 -0.31 -11.73
N THR A 139 9.49 0.77 -12.24
CA THR A 139 10.74 0.69 -13.02
C THR A 139 12.03 1.09 -12.29
N HIS A 140 12.02 1.33 -10.98
CA HIS A 140 13.26 1.74 -10.28
C HIS A 140 13.28 1.33 -8.80
N TYR A 141 13.68 0.07 -8.54
CA TYR A 141 13.57 -0.56 -7.21
C TYR A 141 14.87 -0.82 -6.46
N ALA A 142 16.02 -0.54 -7.06
CA ALA A 142 17.32 -0.78 -6.44
C ALA A 142 18.14 0.51 -6.37
N LYS A 143 18.58 0.88 -5.16
CA LYS A 143 19.73 1.77 -4.97
C LYS A 143 21.01 1.16 -5.59
N PRO A 144 22.09 1.96 -5.78
CA PRO A 144 23.38 1.48 -6.30
C PRO A 144 24.08 0.41 -5.45
N CYS A 145 23.58 0.12 -4.24
CA CYS A 145 24.16 -0.86 -3.32
C CYS A 145 24.14 -2.28 -3.91
N LEU A 146 22.99 -2.72 -4.44
CA LEU A 146 22.88 -4.00 -5.15
C LEU A 146 23.60 -3.99 -6.50
N GLN A 147 23.67 -2.84 -7.17
CA GLN A 147 24.33 -2.71 -8.48
C GLN A 147 25.84 -2.95 -8.43
N ASN A 148 26.47 -2.76 -7.25
CA ASN A 148 27.90 -2.99 -7.05
C ASN A 148 28.21 -4.26 -6.23
N CYS A 149 27.19 -5.04 -5.85
CA CYS A 149 27.40 -6.29 -5.12
C CYS A 149 27.86 -7.40 -6.08
N PRO A 150 28.79 -8.28 -5.65
CA PRO A 150 29.12 -9.48 -6.41
C PRO A 150 27.88 -10.34 -6.67
N ALA A 151 27.77 -10.93 -7.86
CA ALA A 151 26.60 -11.71 -8.25
C ALA A 151 26.25 -12.84 -7.25
N GLY A 152 27.24 -13.50 -6.65
CA GLY A 152 26.99 -14.52 -5.62
C GLY A 152 26.30 -13.98 -4.36
N VAL A 153 26.64 -12.75 -3.94
CA VAL A 153 26.04 -12.10 -2.77
C VAL A 153 24.59 -11.70 -3.07
N VAL A 154 24.33 -11.18 -4.27
CA VAL A 154 22.96 -10.83 -4.70
C VAL A 154 22.07 -12.07 -4.77
N ALA A 155 22.59 -13.21 -5.25
CA ALA A 155 21.85 -14.46 -5.32
C ALA A 155 21.48 -14.98 -3.91
N GLU A 156 22.44 -15.00 -2.98
CA GLU A 156 22.19 -15.40 -1.59
C GLU A 156 21.17 -14.49 -0.89
N PHE A 157 21.26 -13.18 -1.14
CA PHE A 157 20.28 -12.22 -0.67
C PHE A 157 18.88 -12.51 -1.21
N LEU A 158 18.72 -12.70 -2.52
CA LEU A 158 17.42 -12.97 -3.14
C LEU A 158 16.81 -14.29 -2.67
N ASP A 159 17.62 -15.34 -2.48
CA ASP A 159 17.18 -16.60 -1.90
C ASP A 159 16.67 -16.42 -0.47
N GLY A 160 17.38 -15.63 0.34
CA GLY A 160 16.98 -15.28 1.72
C GLY A 160 15.69 -14.46 1.79
N VAL A 161 15.53 -13.47 0.91
CA VAL A 161 14.28 -12.70 0.76
C VAL A 161 13.14 -13.61 0.33
N GLY A 162 13.36 -14.47 -0.67
CA GLY A 162 12.36 -15.43 -1.14
C GLY A 162 11.91 -16.42 -0.05
N ALA A 163 12.84 -16.88 0.80
CA ALA A 163 12.50 -17.69 1.97
C ALA A 163 11.64 -16.92 2.97
N SER A 164 12.04 -15.70 3.31
CA SER A 164 11.29 -14.85 4.22
C SER A 164 9.88 -14.52 3.70
N LEU A 165 9.72 -14.27 2.39
CA LEU A 165 8.42 -14.04 1.76
C LEU A 165 7.50 -15.26 1.82
N ARG A 166 8.05 -16.48 1.76
CA ARG A 166 7.26 -17.71 1.98
C ARG A 166 6.75 -17.79 3.41
N ASP A 167 7.58 -17.47 4.39
CA ASP A 167 7.19 -17.45 5.80
C ASP A 167 6.14 -16.37 6.09
N ILE A 168 6.33 -15.17 5.53
CA ILE A 168 5.37 -14.06 5.59
C ILE A 168 4.01 -14.51 5.03
N ARG A 169 3.99 -15.13 3.84
CA ARG A 169 2.74 -15.60 3.21
C ARG A 169 2.06 -16.71 4.03
N SER A 170 2.83 -17.61 4.62
CA SER A 170 2.31 -18.65 5.52
C SER A 170 1.66 -18.04 6.76
N ALA A 171 2.37 -17.17 7.48
CA ALA A 171 1.84 -16.49 8.66
C ALA A 171 0.61 -15.62 8.33
N PHE A 172 0.63 -14.96 7.18
CA PHE A 172 -0.50 -14.17 6.69
C PHE A 172 -1.73 -15.04 6.43
N SER A 173 -1.58 -16.18 5.75
CA SER A 173 -2.67 -17.13 5.48
C SER A 173 -3.30 -17.64 6.77
N HIS A 174 -2.50 -18.03 7.76
CA HIS A 174 -3.03 -18.46 9.06
C HIS A 174 -3.82 -17.36 9.76
N TRP A 175 -3.38 -16.11 9.65
CA TRP A 175 -4.13 -14.97 10.20
C TRP A 175 -5.43 -14.73 9.44
N GLN A 176 -5.46 -14.86 8.10
CA GLN A 176 -6.69 -14.76 7.31
C GLN A 176 -7.72 -15.85 7.68
N GLU A 177 -7.26 -17.06 7.95
CA GLU A 177 -8.12 -18.17 8.38
C GLU A 177 -8.72 -17.93 9.78
N VAL A 178 -7.99 -17.27 10.66
CA VAL A 178 -8.43 -16.95 12.02
C VAL A 178 -8.21 -15.46 12.35
N PRO A 179 -9.01 -14.54 11.78
CA PRO A 179 -8.76 -13.08 11.80
C PRO A 179 -8.66 -12.45 13.19
N HIS A 180 -9.34 -13.03 14.18
CA HIS A 180 -9.39 -12.54 15.55
C HIS A 180 -8.27 -13.11 16.45
N HIS A 181 -7.47 -14.05 15.94
CA HIS A 181 -6.40 -14.69 16.70
C HIS A 181 -5.11 -13.86 16.61
N THR A 182 -4.94 -12.94 17.56
CA THR A 182 -3.81 -11.99 17.61
C THR A 182 -2.41 -12.60 17.63
N PRO A 183 -2.18 -13.86 18.08
CA PRO A 183 -0.88 -14.51 17.90
C PRO A 183 -0.46 -14.67 16.44
N PHE A 184 -1.39 -14.94 15.51
CA PHE A 184 -1.04 -15.07 14.08
C PHE A 184 -0.67 -13.72 13.47
N ALA A 185 -1.39 -12.64 13.85
CA ALA A 185 -1.02 -11.28 13.47
C ALA A 185 0.37 -10.88 14.01
N SER A 186 0.68 -11.28 15.26
CA SER A 186 2.00 -11.03 15.87
C SER A 186 3.12 -11.81 15.19
N GLU A 187 2.85 -13.05 14.75
CA GLU A 187 3.80 -13.85 14.00
C GLU A 187 4.09 -13.23 12.62
N PHE A 188 3.04 -12.81 11.90
CA PHE A 188 3.17 -12.08 10.65
C PHE A 188 4.00 -10.80 10.82
N LEU A 189 3.73 -9.99 11.87
CA LEU A 189 4.51 -8.80 12.21
C LEU A 189 5.99 -9.12 12.46
N ARG A 190 6.29 -10.21 13.17
CA ARG A 190 7.67 -10.63 13.45
C ARG A 190 8.42 -10.97 12.15
N HIS A 191 7.78 -11.66 11.22
CA HIS A 191 8.37 -11.99 9.93
C HIS A 191 8.61 -10.73 9.07
N LEU A 192 7.66 -9.80 9.04
CA LEU A 192 7.83 -8.50 8.40
C LEU A 192 9.03 -7.74 8.97
N HIS A 193 9.13 -7.66 10.30
CA HIS A 193 10.21 -6.95 10.97
C HIS A 193 11.59 -7.55 10.69
N ALA A 194 11.68 -8.88 10.68
CA ALA A 194 12.90 -9.58 10.32
C ALA A 194 13.32 -9.31 8.87
N LEU A 195 12.36 -9.39 7.93
CA LEU A 195 12.64 -9.08 6.52
C LEU A 195 13.07 -7.62 6.35
N LYS A 196 12.42 -6.66 7.03
CA LYS A 196 12.80 -5.25 6.99
C LYS A 196 14.27 -5.06 7.35
N GLY A 197 14.71 -5.71 8.42
CA GLY A 197 16.11 -5.69 8.85
C GLY A 197 17.06 -6.23 7.78
N ALA A 198 16.68 -7.31 7.09
CA ALA A 198 17.47 -7.88 6.01
C ALA A 198 17.57 -6.96 4.78
N VAL A 199 16.44 -6.39 4.32
CA VAL A 199 16.40 -5.59 3.08
C VAL A 199 16.98 -4.19 3.25
N LEU A 200 16.94 -3.64 4.47
CA LEU A 200 17.51 -2.34 4.80
C LEU A 200 19.03 -2.30 4.54
N VAL A 201 19.72 -3.41 4.79
CA VAL A 201 21.17 -3.55 4.55
C VAL A 201 21.51 -3.41 3.06
N TYR A 202 20.62 -3.86 2.18
CA TYR A 202 20.84 -3.88 0.73
C TYR A 202 20.21 -2.68 0.01
N GLY A 203 19.52 -1.78 0.74
CA GLY A 203 18.92 -0.57 0.18
C GLY A 203 17.81 -0.85 -0.83
N VAL A 204 17.02 -1.91 -0.62
CA VAL A 204 15.81 -2.16 -1.42
C VAL A 204 14.66 -1.34 -0.85
N ASP A 205 14.71 -0.05 -1.13
CA ASP A 205 13.90 0.93 -0.41
C ASP A 205 12.39 0.74 -0.63
N GLU A 206 11.98 0.36 -1.85
CA GLU A 206 10.59 -0.03 -2.15
C GLU A 206 10.12 -1.16 -1.22
N MET A 207 10.95 -2.18 -1.02
CA MET A 207 10.59 -3.30 -0.15
C MET A 207 10.49 -2.84 1.31
N VAL A 208 11.39 -1.96 1.77
CA VAL A 208 11.32 -1.35 3.10
C VAL A 208 9.99 -0.60 3.28
N SER A 209 9.60 0.22 2.31
CA SER A 209 8.35 1.00 2.35
C SER A 209 7.12 0.10 2.38
N ASN A 210 7.06 -0.93 1.52
CA ASN A 210 5.97 -1.92 1.52
C ASN A 210 5.85 -2.63 2.89
N ILE A 211 6.99 -3.04 3.47
CA ILE A 211 7.00 -3.68 4.78
C ILE A 211 6.52 -2.72 5.88
N GLN A 212 6.95 -1.47 5.86
CA GLN A 212 6.56 -0.48 6.87
C GLN A 212 5.06 -0.14 6.83
N HIS A 213 4.46 -0.09 5.64
CA HIS A 213 3.01 0.03 5.51
C HIS A 213 2.30 -1.19 6.12
N LEU A 214 2.74 -2.42 5.78
CA LEU A 214 2.20 -3.64 6.36
C LEU A 214 2.33 -3.68 7.90
N GLU A 215 3.51 -3.36 8.44
CA GLU A 215 3.73 -3.31 9.90
C GLU A 215 2.76 -2.34 10.57
N SER A 216 2.52 -1.16 9.96
CA SER A 216 1.60 -0.15 10.50
C SER A 216 0.17 -0.67 10.62
N TYR A 217 -0.33 -1.37 9.60
CA TYR A 217 -1.67 -1.95 9.63
C TYR A 217 -1.79 -3.06 10.68
N VAL A 218 -0.78 -3.92 10.80
CA VAL A 218 -0.77 -5.01 11.78
C VAL A 218 -0.70 -4.45 13.20
N VAL A 219 0.12 -3.42 13.43
CA VAL A 219 0.21 -2.73 14.73
C VAL A 219 -1.11 -2.06 15.09
N ALA A 220 -1.76 -1.38 14.14
CA ALA A 220 -3.07 -0.77 14.36
C ALA A 220 -4.12 -1.85 14.72
N PHE A 221 -4.10 -3.00 14.04
CA PHE A 221 -4.95 -4.14 14.40
C PHE A 221 -4.69 -4.65 15.82
N LEU A 222 -3.43 -4.88 16.18
CA LEU A 222 -3.04 -5.37 17.52
C LEU A 222 -3.41 -4.39 18.64
N LYS A 223 -3.46 -3.09 18.35
CA LYS A 223 -3.93 -2.05 19.28
C LYS A 223 -5.46 -1.94 19.36
N GLY A 224 -6.20 -2.68 18.53
CA GLY A 224 -7.66 -2.56 18.40
C GLY A 224 -8.10 -1.30 17.65
N GLU A 225 -7.16 -0.59 17.01
CA GLU A 225 -7.41 0.57 16.16
C GLU A 225 -7.85 0.15 14.76
N LEU A 226 -7.66 -1.11 14.35
CA LEU A 226 -8.10 -1.61 13.05
C LEU A 226 -8.78 -2.96 13.24
N LYS A 227 -9.82 -3.24 12.44
CA LYS A 227 -10.49 -4.55 12.44
C LYS A 227 -9.92 -5.41 11.32
N ALA A 228 -9.71 -6.70 11.62
CA ALA A 228 -9.44 -7.67 10.58
C ALA A 228 -10.73 -7.89 9.78
N CYS A 229 -10.72 -7.46 8.53
CA CYS A 229 -11.79 -7.61 7.55
C CYS A 229 -11.21 -7.98 6.19
N GLU A 230 -12.07 -8.43 5.28
CA GLU A 230 -11.70 -8.82 3.93
C GLU A 230 -10.94 -7.72 3.19
N THR A 231 -11.45 -6.49 3.20
CA THR A 231 -10.82 -5.32 2.54
C THR A 231 -9.40 -5.04 3.05
N LEU A 232 -9.16 -5.21 4.36
CA LEU A 232 -7.82 -5.06 4.93
C LEU A 232 -6.90 -6.18 4.45
N PHE A 233 -7.37 -7.41 4.44
CA PHE A 233 -6.58 -8.54 3.98
C PHE A 233 -6.26 -8.47 2.49
N GLU A 234 -7.20 -8.01 1.66
CA GLU A 234 -6.96 -7.74 0.25
C GLU A 234 -5.88 -6.67 0.03
N LEU A 235 -5.93 -5.57 0.80
CA LEU A 235 -4.88 -4.56 0.77
C LEU A 235 -3.52 -5.15 1.12
N MET A 236 -3.44 -5.87 2.24
CA MET A 236 -2.18 -6.49 2.67
C MET A 236 -1.67 -7.52 1.66
N ASN A 237 -2.56 -8.28 1.00
CA ASN A 237 -2.21 -9.19 -0.08
C ASN A 237 -1.56 -8.48 -1.27
N ARG A 238 -2.05 -7.29 -1.65
CA ARG A 238 -1.45 -6.50 -2.73
C ARG A 238 -0.04 -6.01 -2.38
N TYR A 239 0.20 -5.61 -1.14
CA TYR A 239 1.54 -5.29 -0.65
C TYR A 239 2.47 -6.53 -0.69
N VAL A 240 1.98 -7.71 -0.26
CA VAL A 240 2.75 -8.97 -0.36
C VAL A 240 3.04 -9.35 -1.81
N ALA A 241 2.08 -9.19 -2.72
CA ALA A 241 2.27 -9.42 -4.15
C ALA A 241 3.29 -8.44 -4.74
N ARG A 242 3.25 -7.16 -4.37
CA ARG A 242 4.22 -6.16 -4.80
C ARG A 242 5.63 -6.49 -4.32
N MET A 243 5.78 -6.95 -3.07
CA MET A 243 7.08 -7.42 -2.58
C MET A 243 7.63 -8.60 -3.41
N ASN A 244 6.79 -9.57 -3.79
CA ASN A 244 7.22 -10.66 -4.68
C ASN A 244 7.65 -10.15 -6.06
N ALA A 245 6.88 -9.23 -6.65
CA ALA A 245 7.20 -8.64 -7.95
C ALA A 245 8.55 -7.86 -7.91
N VAL A 246 8.83 -7.15 -6.82
CA VAL A 246 10.13 -6.49 -6.61
C VAL A 246 11.26 -7.53 -6.57
N THR A 247 11.09 -8.62 -5.82
CA THR A 247 12.10 -9.70 -5.76
C THR A 247 12.36 -10.32 -7.12
N GLU A 248 11.30 -10.61 -7.90
CA GLU A 248 11.42 -11.16 -9.26
C GLU A 248 12.16 -10.21 -10.20
N LEU A 249 11.83 -8.91 -10.16
CA LEU A 249 12.47 -7.90 -11.00
C LEU A 249 13.96 -7.76 -10.67
N LEU A 250 14.34 -7.78 -9.39
CA LEU A 250 15.75 -7.76 -8.97
C LEU A 250 16.50 -9.00 -9.47
N GLY A 251 15.87 -10.17 -9.42
CA GLY A 251 16.42 -11.41 -9.98
C GLY A 251 16.64 -11.33 -11.50
N GLN A 252 15.70 -10.74 -12.23
CA GLN A 252 15.83 -10.53 -13.69
C GLN A 252 16.98 -9.57 -14.01
N GLN A 253 17.06 -8.43 -13.32
CA GLN A 253 18.16 -7.46 -13.50
C GLN A 253 19.54 -8.07 -13.27
N GLN A 254 19.64 -8.96 -12.28
CA GLN A 254 20.87 -9.71 -12.01
C GLN A 254 21.22 -10.66 -13.17
N ALA A 255 20.23 -11.40 -13.70
CA ALA A 255 20.42 -12.33 -14.81
C ALA A 255 20.87 -11.61 -16.10
N ASP A 256 20.27 -10.46 -16.39
CA ASP A 256 20.59 -9.63 -17.55
C ASP A 256 22.03 -9.08 -17.44
N SER A 257 22.41 -8.61 -16.24
CA SER A 257 23.76 -8.10 -15.97
C SER A 257 24.84 -9.18 -16.16
N ILE A 258 24.58 -10.41 -15.71
CA ILE A 258 25.50 -11.55 -15.90
C ILE A 258 25.66 -11.89 -17.39
N SER A 259 24.57 -11.83 -18.15
CA SER A 259 24.56 -12.15 -19.58
C SER A 259 25.33 -11.11 -20.41
N ALA A 260 25.13 -9.82 -20.12
CA ALA A 260 25.86 -8.73 -20.78
C ALA A 260 27.38 -8.78 -20.57
N VAL A 261 27.84 -9.14 -19.36
CA VAL A 261 29.27 -9.32 -19.07
C VAL A 261 29.86 -10.50 -19.86
N LYS A 262 29.12 -11.60 -20.00
CA LYS A 262 29.57 -12.75 -20.79
C LYS A 262 29.73 -12.43 -22.27
N GLU A 263 28.82 -11.65 -22.85
CA GLU A 263 28.94 -11.22 -24.26
C GLU A 263 30.12 -10.27 -24.49
N SER A 264 30.39 -9.35 -23.55
CA SER A 264 31.52 -8.41 -23.64
C SER A 264 32.90 -9.06 -23.45
N VAL A 265 32.99 -10.22 -22.80
CA VAL A 265 34.26 -10.96 -22.58
C VAL A 265 34.58 -11.90 -23.76
N VAL A 266 33.58 -12.20 -24.60
CA VAL A 266 33.71 -13.10 -25.76
C VAL A 266 33.96 -12.33 -27.08
N ALA A 267 33.72 -11.01 -27.10
CA ALA A 267 34.04 -10.11 -28.22
C ALA A 267 35.47 -9.57 -28.15
#